data_AF-E6WST7-F1
#
_entry.id   AF-E6WST7-F1
#
_cell.length_a   1.000
_cell.length_b   1.000
_cell.length_c   1.000
_cell.angle_alpha   90.00
_cell.angle_beta   90.00
_cell.angle_gamma   90.00
#
_symmetry.space_group_name_H-M   'P 1'
#
loop_
_entity.id
_entity.type
_entity.pdbx_description
1 polymer ?
#
loop_
_entity_poly.entity_id
_entity_poly.type
_entity_poly.pdbx_seq_one_letter_code
_entity_poly.pdbx_strand_id
1 'polypeptide(L)'
;MFPISASAPPAHLPAPGRLGAGHPVVQALVAQARDGGPPLMALHLDIDHFASVNENMSFEVGDQALEELGRRLHALLQGRGHVWYHGSDEFVAVIPLLPGMPAPEQLAEELLREAEAPLGVLPYTLFLSTKAGVAMCPQQATDADGLLRLAEIAARQASHVGERIQFYGGASLQTVHNESLIARQIVDAVPNGELRLRFQPEISARDGRVVGMEALLRWQSPTLGLLVPERFMPVAERLGVIVQIGEWVLRNAIAQARVWRDAGFDDLFVAVNVSTLQLLRPAFVDEVLGMLRQAGLPPESLLIEINESTLAASVTPVYDGLAALRREGVRLALDNFGTGDSSLSALVRYPVDMLKIDRSFIRSAPAGERETAIVRAIIAMGHQLNMKVIANGVESEAQLGYLRRSDCDLFQGYLFGEPMPAESAGMVLRRRYMRPELFAATKQDQTLLLVDDEENVLRSLVRLFRRDGYRILAAGNVRDAFDLLATNEVQVILSDQRMSDMSGTEFLGRVKTLYPDTVRMVLSGYTDLATVTDAINRGAIYRFLTKPWNDDELREHIRQAFRTHAERSPLRPD
;
A
#
# COMPACT_ATOMS: atom_id res chain seq x y z
N MET A 1 12.08 47.90 -30.18
CA MET A 1 10.79 47.23 -30.42
C MET A 1 10.94 46.47 -31.74
N PHE A 2 11.44 45.24 -31.69
CA PHE A 2 11.56 44.38 -32.87
C PHE A 2 10.26 43.57 -33.00
N PRO A 3 9.66 43.48 -34.20
CA PRO A 3 8.43 42.72 -34.37
C PRO A 3 8.77 41.23 -34.37
N ILE A 4 8.10 40.48 -33.49
CA ILE A 4 8.11 39.02 -33.50
C ILE A 4 7.32 38.60 -34.73
N SER A 5 8.01 38.02 -35.70
CA SER A 5 7.41 37.35 -36.85
C SER A 5 6.60 36.15 -36.35
N ALA A 6 5.27 36.27 -36.39
CA ALA A 6 4.37 35.14 -36.18
C ALA A 6 4.57 34.13 -37.30
N SER A 7 5.23 33.01 -37.01
CA SER A 7 5.23 31.83 -37.86
C SER A 7 3.80 31.32 -38.01
N ALA A 8 3.34 31.12 -39.24
CA ALA A 8 2.05 30.51 -39.54
C ALA A 8 1.91 29.15 -38.82
N PRO A 9 0.69 28.77 -38.37
CA PRO A 9 0.46 27.47 -37.77
C PRO A 9 0.79 26.36 -38.79
N PRO A 10 1.45 25.26 -38.36
CA PRO A 10 1.74 24.15 -39.24
C PRO A 10 0.43 23.57 -39.80
N ALA A 11 0.46 23.16 -41.06
CA ALA A 11 -0.67 22.53 -41.74
C ALA A 11 -1.23 21.37 -40.89
N HIS A 12 -2.55 21.33 -40.71
CA HIS A 12 -3.23 20.32 -39.90
C HIS A 12 -2.90 18.91 -40.39
N LEU A 13 -2.06 18.20 -39.64
CA LEU A 13 -1.82 16.77 -39.84
C LEU A 13 -3.05 15.98 -39.39
N PRO A 14 -3.43 14.91 -40.12
CA PRO A 14 -4.52 14.04 -39.70
C PRO A 14 -4.14 13.29 -38.41
N ALA A 15 -5.14 13.00 -37.58
CA ALA A 15 -4.96 12.14 -36.42
C ALA A 15 -4.46 10.74 -36.84
N PRO A 16 -3.70 10.04 -35.98
CA PRO A 16 -3.17 8.72 -36.31
C PRO A 16 -4.30 7.69 -36.50
N GLY A 17 -4.08 6.75 -37.41
CA GLY A 17 -5.02 5.64 -37.64
C GLY A 17 -5.05 4.62 -36.49
N ARG A 18 -6.05 3.74 -36.48
CA ARG A 18 -6.15 2.65 -35.49
C ARG A 18 -5.09 1.56 -35.70
N LEU A 19 -4.53 1.05 -34.61
CA LEU A 19 -3.65 -0.12 -34.63
C LEU A 19 -4.46 -1.41 -34.78
N GLY A 20 -4.42 -2.03 -35.96
CA GLY A 20 -5.01 -3.36 -36.20
C GLY A 20 -4.07 -4.50 -35.81
N ALA A 21 -4.64 -5.68 -35.51
CA ALA A 21 -3.86 -6.89 -35.30
C ALA A 21 -2.98 -7.21 -36.53
N GLY A 22 -1.71 -7.53 -36.32
CA GLY A 22 -0.78 -7.82 -37.41
C GLY A 22 -0.51 -6.63 -38.35
N HIS A 23 -0.47 -5.40 -37.82
CA HIS A 23 -0.28 -4.19 -38.63
C HIS A 23 0.99 -4.31 -39.52
N PRO A 24 0.87 -4.20 -40.86
CA PRO A 24 1.93 -4.58 -41.80
C PRO A 24 3.20 -3.73 -41.65
N VAL A 25 3.07 -2.47 -41.24
CA VAL A 25 4.22 -1.59 -40.98
C VAL A 25 5.02 -2.08 -39.76
N VAL A 26 4.35 -2.48 -38.68
CA VAL A 26 5.03 -2.96 -37.46
C VAL A 26 5.73 -4.28 -37.76
N GLN A 27 5.07 -5.18 -38.51
CA GLN A 27 5.67 -6.45 -38.95
C GLN A 27 6.91 -6.23 -39.81
N ALA A 28 6.84 -5.31 -40.79
CA ALA A 28 7.98 -5.00 -41.65
C ALA A 28 9.16 -4.40 -40.87
N LEU A 29 8.89 -3.48 -39.95
CA LEU A 29 9.91 -2.90 -39.08
C LEU A 29 10.58 -3.97 -38.22
N VAL A 30 9.79 -4.80 -37.52
CA VAL A 30 10.32 -5.85 -36.65
C VAL A 30 11.15 -6.88 -37.42
N ALA A 31 10.71 -7.27 -38.62
CA ALA A 31 11.49 -8.12 -39.49
C ALA A 31 12.84 -7.48 -39.85
N GLN A 32 12.84 -6.19 -40.20
CA GLN A 32 14.07 -5.46 -40.52
C GLN A 32 15.04 -5.40 -39.33
N ALA A 33 14.54 -5.15 -38.11
CA ALA A 33 15.36 -5.08 -36.90
C ALA A 33 15.92 -6.45 -36.50
N ARG A 34 15.13 -7.51 -36.66
CA ARG A 34 15.57 -8.90 -36.46
C ARG A 34 16.66 -9.29 -37.46
N ASP A 35 16.54 -8.85 -38.70
CA ASP A 35 17.44 -9.23 -39.80
C ASP A 35 18.68 -8.30 -39.89
N GLY A 36 19.06 -7.66 -38.78
CA GLY A 36 20.31 -6.89 -38.63
C GLY A 36 20.19 -5.39 -38.92
N GLY A 37 18.97 -4.88 -39.08
CA GLY A 37 18.67 -3.44 -39.15
C GLY A 37 18.77 -2.72 -37.80
N PRO A 38 18.42 -1.42 -37.76
CA PRO A 38 18.43 -0.66 -36.51
C PRO A 38 17.45 -1.26 -35.47
N PRO A 39 17.81 -1.29 -34.18
CA PRO A 39 16.87 -1.71 -33.13
C PRO A 39 15.60 -0.86 -33.13
N LEU A 40 14.50 -1.44 -32.67
CA LEU A 40 13.22 -0.74 -32.53
C LEU A 40 12.84 -0.60 -31.07
N MET A 41 12.21 0.53 -30.79
CA MET A 41 11.51 0.79 -29.54
C MET A 41 10.00 0.80 -29.82
N ALA A 42 9.23 0.05 -29.03
CA ALA A 42 7.79 0.19 -28.94
C ALA A 42 7.43 0.86 -27.61
N LEU A 43 6.59 1.89 -27.66
CA LEU A 43 6.08 2.64 -26.52
C LEU A 43 4.56 2.50 -26.48
N HIS A 44 4.02 2.02 -25.37
CA HIS A 44 2.59 1.99 -25.11
C HIS A 44 2.26 3.09 -24.10
N LEU A 45 1.39 4.03 -24.48
CA LEU A 45 0.99 5.20 -23.71
C LEU A 45 -0.46 5.01 -23.22
N ASP A 46 -0.68 5.16 -21.92
CA ASP A 46 -1.98 5.01 -21.25
C ASP A 46 -2.29 6.32 -20.49
N ILE A 47 -3.43 6.95 -20.79
CA ILE A 47 -3.83 8.24 -20.21
C ILE A 47 -4.58 7.99 -18.90
N ASP A 48 -3.98 8.44 -17.79
CA ASP A 48 -4.56 8.23 -16.47
C ASP A 48 -5.91 8.97 -16.31
N HIS A 49 -6.90 8.26 -15.76
CA HIS A 49 -8.21 8.78 -15.39
C HIS A 49 -9.01 9.42 -16.54
N PHE A 50 -8.79 9.02 -17.80
CA PHE A 50 -9.48 9.62 -18.93
C PHE A 50 -11.01 9.47 -18.89
N ALA A 51 -11.53 8.41 -18.27
CA ALA A 51 -12.96 8.24 -18.00
C ALA A 51 -13.59 9.45 -17.27
N SER A 52 -12.85 10.08 -16.35
CA SER A 52 -13.29 11.28 -15.63
C SER A 52 -13.51 12.48 -16.56
N VAL A 53 -12.73 12.58 -17.65
CA VAL A 53 -12.94 13.63 -18.66
C VAL A 53 -14.27 13.40 -19.38
N ASN A 54 -14.57 12.16 -19.77
CA ASN A 54 -15.83 11.82 -20.42
C ASN A 54 -17.04 12.05 -19.50
N GLU A 55 -16.93 11.68 -18.24
CA GLU A 55 -18.00 11.83 -17.24
C GLU A 55 -18.28 13.30 -16.90
N ASN A 56 -17.23 14.11 -16.73
CA ASN A 56 -17.37 15.50 -16.29
C ASN A 56 -17.59 16.49 -17.44
N MET A 57 -17.11 16.18 -18.65
CA MET A 57 -17.02 17.14 -19.76
C MET A 57 -17.67 16.65 -21.06
N SER A 58 -18.27 15.45 -21.06
CA SER A 58 -18.87 14.73 -22.20
C SER A 58 -17.87 13.97 -23.10
N PHE A 59 -18.39 12.92 -23.75
CA PHE A 59 -17.66 12.13 -24.74
C PHE A 59 -17.16 12.96 -25.92
N GLU A 60 -17.86 14.03 -26.31
CA GLU A 60 -17.44 14.90 -27.41
C GLU A 60 -16.14 15.66 -27.07
N VAL A 61 -15.98 16.10 -25.82
CA VAL A 61 -14.75 16.74 -25.34
C VAL A 61 -13.62 15.71 -25.21
N GLY A 62 -13.94 14.49 -24.78
CA GLY A 62 -12.99 13.38 -24.74
C GLY A 62 -12.46 13.04 -26.13
N ASP A 63 -13.34 12.86 -27.12
CA ASP A 63 -12.94 12.55 -28.50
C ASP A 63 -12.05 13.65 -29.08
N GLN A 64 -12.38 14.93 -28.86
CA GLN A 64 -11.54 16.05 -29.27
C GLN A 64 -10.16 16.05 -28.59
N ALA A 65 -10.10 15.66 -27.31
CA ALA A 65 -8.84 15.55 -26.57
C ALA A 65 -7.93 14.45 -27.16
N LEU A 66 -8.50 13.28 -27.49
CA LEU A 66 -7.77 12.18 -28.12
C LEU A 66 -7.29 12.54 -29.53
N GLU A 67 -8.12 13.23 -30.32
CA GLU A 67 -7.73 13.70 -31.65
C GLU A 67 -6.58 14.70 -31.59
N GLU A 68 -6.63 15.66 -30.66
CA GLU A 68 -5.57 16.66 -30.48
C GLU A 68 -4.27 16.01 -30.00
N LEU A 69 -4.35 15.14 -28.99
CA LEU A 69 -3.19 14.39 -28.49
C LEU A 69 -2.57 13.51 -29.57
N GLY A 70 -3.40 12.78 -30.32
CA GLY A 70 -2.93 11.96 -31.44
C GLY A 70 -2.20 12.79 -32.50
N ARG A 71 -2.74 13.96 -32.85
CA ARG A 71 -2.10 14.88 -33.80
C ARG A 71 -0.75 15.39 -33.29
N ARG A 72 -0.68 15.73 -32.01
CA ARG A 72 0.54 16.21 -31.35
C ARG A 72 1.64 15.14 -31.33
N LEU A 73 1.31 13.91 -30.92
CA LEU A 73 2.24 12.79 -30.95
C LEU A 73 2.70 12.47 -32.38
N HIS A 74 1.78 12.55 -33.35
CA HIS A 74 2.11 12.34 -34.76
C HIS A 74 3.07 13.40 -35.29
N ALA A 75 2.87 14.68 -34.93
CA ALA A 75 3.75 15.78 -35.29
C ALA A 75 5.16 15.61 -34.71
N LEU A 76 5.27 15.20 -33.42
CA LEU A 76 6.55 14.95 -32.75
C LEU A 76 7.36 13.83 -33.42
N LEU A 77 6.68 12.79 -33.88
CA LEU A 77 7.31 11.59 -34.45
C LEU A 77 7.51 11.62 -35.96
N GLN A 78 7.14 12.69 -36.66
CA GLN A 78 7.30 12.76 -38.11
C GLN A 78 8.74 12.48 -38.54
N GLY A 79 8.90 11.45 -39.39
CA GLY A 79 10.20 11.01 -39.89
C GLY A 79 11.09 10.29 -38.88
N ARG A 80 10.67 10.17 -37.61
CA ARG A 80 11.38 9.46 -36.53
C ARG A 80 10.73 8.11 -36.20
N GLY A 81 9.43 7.98 -36.42
CA GLY A 81 8.70 6.74 -36.15
C GLY A 81 7.23 6.84 -36.55
N HIS A 82 6.44 5.94 -35.99
CA HIS A 82 5.00 5.85 -36.25
C HIS A 82 4.24 5.83 -34.93
N VAL A 83 3.04 6.41 -34.92
CA VAL A 83 2.10 6.37 -33.79
C VAL A 83 0.72 5.99 -34.28
N TRP A 84 0.01 5.21 -33.47
CA TRP A 84 -1.33 4.72 -33.72
C TRP A 84 -2.19 4.90 -32.47
N TYR A 85 -3.48 5.10 -32.69
CA TYR A 85 -4.48 4.98 -31.63
C TYR A 85 -4.80 3.49 -31.41
N HIS A 86 -4.68 3.01 -30.17
CA HIS A 86 -4.88 1.59 -29.86
C HIS A 86 -6.33 1.29 -29.45
N GLY A 87 -6.94 2.19 -28.69
CA GLY A 87 -8.34 2.10 -28.27
C GLY A 87 -8.55 2.82 -26.94
N SER A 88 -9.80 3.18 -26.63
CA SER A 88 -10.19 3.93 -25.42
C SER A 88 -9.35 5.20 -25.26
N ASP A 89 -8.31 5.13 -24.45
CA ASP A 89 -7.40 6.18 -23.99
C ASP A 89 -5.92 5.83 -24.23
N GLU A 90 -5.65 4.86 -25.09
CA GLU A 90 -4.31 4.30 -25.31
C GLU A 90 -3.73 4.63 -26.70
N PHE A 91 -2.43 4.94 -26.73
CA PHE A 91 -1.65 5.16 -27.96
C PHE A 91 -0.43 4.24 -28.00
N VAL A 92 -0.03 3.83 -29.19
CA VAL A 92 1.19 3.03 -29.40
C VAL A 92 2.10 3.73 -30.39
N ALA A 93 3.36 3.93 -30.02
CA ALA A 93 4.41 4.41 -30.90
C ALA A 93 5.47 3.34 -31.17
N VAL A 94 5.93 3.22 -32.42
CA VAL A 94 7.05 2.34 -32.81
C VAL A 94 8.09 3.16 -33.54
N ILE A 95 9.33 3.12 -33.04
CA ILE A 95 10.40 4.04 -33.43
C ILE A 95 11.67 3.24 -33.72
N PRO A 96 12.21 3.31 -34.95
CA PRO A 96 13.55 2.84 -35.26
C PRO A 96 14.62 3.73 -34.62
N LEU A 97 15.56 3.11 -33.92
CA LEU A 97 16.64 3.79 -33.21
C LEU A 97 17.85 3.95 -34.13
N LEU A 98 17.80 4.99 -34.96
CA LEU A 98 18.86 5.30 -35.91
C LEU A 98 20.08 5.95 -35.21
N PRO A 99 21.30 5.79 -35.75
CA PRO A 99 22.48 6.48 -35.24
C PRO A 99 22.29 8.00 -35.19
N GLY A 100 22.61 8.61 -34.04
CA GLY A 100 22.47 10.06 -33.82
C GLY A 100 21.11 10.49 -33.25
N MET A 101 20.15 9.57 -33.08
CA MET A 101 18.94 9.84 -32.31
C MET A 101 19.22 9.88 -30.79
N PRO A 102 18.37 10.56 -30.01
CA PRO A 102 18.39 10.46 -28.55
C PRO A 102 18.28 9.01 -28.07
N ALA A 103 18.78 8.75 -26.85
CA ALA A 103 18.61 7.44 -26.23
C ALA A 103 17.11 7.08 -26.07
N PRO A 104 16.73 5.79 -26.09
CA PRO A 104 15.34 5.34 -25.96
C PRO A 104 14.55 6.00 -24.83
N GLU A 105 15.21 6.26 -23.70
CA GLU A 105 14.67 6.85 -22.49
C GLU A 105 14.40 8.33 -22.66
N GLN A 106 15.33 9.05 -23.29
CA GLN A 106 15.13 10.47 -23.61
C GLN A 106 13.98 10.63 -24.59
N LEU A 107 13.86 9.70 -25.54
CA LEU A 107 12.77 9.67 -26.50
C LEU A 107 11.43 9.36 -25.82
N ALA A 108 11.39 8.38 -24.91
CA ALA A 108 10.21 8.07 -24.11
C ALA A 108 9.80 9.24 -23.21
N GLU A 109 10.75 9.93 -22.57
CA GLU A 109 10.48 11.13 -21.78
C GLU A 109 10.02 12.33 -22.65
N GLU A 110 10.55 12.47 -23.86
CA GLU A 110 10.14 13.50 -24.83
C GLU A 110 8.68 13.28 -25.24
N LEU A 111 8.32 12.04 -25.60
CA LEU A 111 6.95 11.64 -25.92
C LEU A 111 5.99 11.84 -24.75
N LEU A 112 6.39 11.45 -23.54
CA LEU A 112 5.54 11.58 -22.37
C LEU A 112 5.31 13.05 -21.98
N ARG A 113 6.36 13.88 -22.05
CA ARG A 113 6.24 15.33 -21.80
C ARG A 113 5.32 16.01 -22.80
N GLU A 114 5.39 15.60 -24.06
CA GLU A 114 4.52 16.14 -25.11
C GLU A 114 3.05 15.71 -24.91
N ALA A 115 2.83 14.48 -24.47
CA ALA A 115 1.50 13.95 -24.15
C ALA A 115 0.84 14.70 -22.98
N GLU A 116 1.62 15.04 -21.95
CA GLU A 116 1.14 15.72 -20.74
C GLU A 116 1.08 17.25 -20.86
N ALA A 117 1.59 17.83 -21.95
CA ALA A 117 1.50 19.26 -22.15
C ALA A 117 0.02 19.71 -22.23
N PRO A 118 -0.35 20.92 -21.77
CA PRO A 118 -1.74 21.36 -21.73
C PRO A 118 -2.45 21.21 -23.10
N LEU A 119 -3.61 20.57 -23.11
CA LEU A 119 -4.41 20.30 -24.30
C LEU A 119 -5.54 21.31 -24.43
N GLY A 120 -5.51 22.12 -25.48
CA GLY A 120 -6.55 23.11 -25.76
C GLY A 120 -7.73 22.46 -26.48
N VAL A 121 -8.79 22.13 -25.74
CA VAL A 121 -10.06 21.64 -26.30
C VAL A 121 -11.12 22.69 -25.98
N LEU A 122 -11.29 23.67 -26.88
CA LEU A 122 -12.07 24.88 -26.60
C LEU A 122 -13.50 24.55 -26.12
N PRO A 123 -13.98 25.23 -25.05
CA PRO A 123 -13.38 26.36 -24.32
C PRO A 123 -12.39 25.97 -23.21
N TYR A 124 -12.04 24.69 -23.08
CA TYR A 124 -11.28 24.12 -21.98
C TYR A 124 -9.78 23.98 -22.28
N THR A 125 -8.99 23.89 -21.20
CA THR A 125 -7.60 23.43 -21.24
C THR A 125 -7.51 22.22 -20.33
N LEU A 126 -7.19 21.06 -20.91
CA LEU A 126 -7.09 19.80 -20.20
C LEU A 126 -5.64 19.55 -19.78
N PHE A 127 -5.48 19.05 -18.57
CA PHE A 127 -4.21 18.56 -18.03
C PHE A 127 -4.35 17.06 -17.85
N LEU A 128 -3.69 16.30 -18.73
CA LEU A 128 -3.71 14.86 -18.71
C LEU A 128 -2.38 14.36 -18.14
N SER A 129 -2.44 13.33 -17.30
CA SER A 129 -1.27 12.54 -16.94
C SER A 129 -1.24 11.28 -17.78
N THR A 130 -0.05 10.81 -18.13
CA THR A 130 0.11 9.64 -18.98
C THR A 130 1.20 8.75 -18.38
N LYS A 131 1.07 7.46 -18.59
CA LYS A 131 2.11 6.48 -18.27
C LYS A 131 2.57 5.79 -19.53
N ALA A 132 3.82 5.35 -19.53
CA ALA A 132 4.41 4.67 -20.67
C ALA A 132 5.05 3.34 -20.30
N GLY A 133 4.83 2.34 -21.15
CA GLY A 133 5.55 1.08 -21.16
C GLY A 133 6.43 0.97 -22.39
N VAL A 134 7.67 0.53 -22.23
CA VAL A 134 8.65 0.46 -23.32
C VAL A 134 9.12 -0.98 -23.51
N ALA A 135 9.18 -1.45 -24.76
CA ALA A 135 9.81 -2.70 -25.13
C ALA A 135 10.71 -2.56 -26.36
N MET A 136 11.69 -3.46 -26.48
CA MET A 136 12.79 -3.37 -27.45
C MET A 136 12.89 -4.60 -28.35
N CYS A 137 13.13 -4.38 -29.64
CA CYS A 137 13.43 -5.40 -30.62
C CYS A 137 14.84 -5.17 -31.22
N PRO A 138 15.70 -6.19 -31.33
CA PRO A 138 15.43 -7.63 -31.08
C PRO A 138 15.68 -8.10 -29.63
N GLN A 139 16.05 -7.20 -28.71
CA GLN A 139 16.54 -7.58 -27.37
C GLN A 139 15.50 -8.36 -26.54
N GLN A 140 14.22 -8.04 -26.66
CA GLN A 140 13.16 -8.57 -25.79
C GLN A 140 12.09 -9.32 -26.58
N ALA A 141 11.82 -8.92 -27.83
CA ALA A 141 10.95 -9.61 -28.75
C ALA A 141 11.49 -9.56 -30.18
N THR A 142 11.22 -10.61 -30.95
CA THR A 142 11.61 -10.72 -32.37
C THR A 142 10.42 -10.84 -33.31
N ASP A 143 9.20 -10.71 -32.77
CA ASP A 143 7.93 -10.67 -33.48
C ASP A 143 7.07 -9.47 -33.00
N ALA A 144 6.19 -8.99 -33.87
CA ALA A 144 5.42 -7.78 -33.64
C ALA A 144 4.42 -7.91 -32.48
N ASP A 145 3.74 -9.04 -32.37
CA ASP A 145 2.75 -9.29 -31.32
C ASP A 145 3.42 -9.38 -29.94
N GLY A 146 4.59 -10.03 -29.88
CA GLY A 146 5.46 -10.05 -28.72
C GLY A 146 5.87 -8.64 -28.31
N LEU A 147 6.45 -7.86 -29.22
CA LEU A 147 6.95 -6.51 -28.92
C LEU A 147 5.86 -5.59 -28.34
N LEU A 148 4.68 -5.57 -28.97
CA LEU A 148 3.55 -4.75 -28.53
C LEU A 148 3.01 -5.20 -27.17
N ARG A 149 2.85 -6.51 -26.97
CA ARG A 149 2.39 -7.09 -25.70
C ARG A 149 3.34 -6.77 -24.56
N LEU A 150 4.65 -6.83 -24.80
CA LEU A 150 5.65 -6.51 -23.77
C LEU A 150 5.63 -5.04 -23.37
N ALA A 151 5.44 -4.13 -24.33
CA ALA A 151 5.27 -2.70 -24.05
C ALA A 151 3.99 -2.43 -23.22
N GLU A 152 2.87 -3.08 -23.57
CA GLU A 152 1.62 -3.01 -22.81
C GLU A 152 1.77 -3.53 -21.37
N ILE A 153 2.43 -4.68 -21.18
CA ILE A 153 2.72 -5.23 -19.85
C ILE A 153 3.56 -4.24 -19.03
N ALA A 154 4.56 -3.60 -19.64
CA ALA A 154 5.38 -2.60 -18.98
C ALA A 154 4.56 -1.36 -18.58
N ALA A 155 3.64 -0.90 -19.42
CA ALA A 155 2.78 0.25 -19.12
C ALA A 155 1.88 -0.03 -17.90
N ARG A 156 1.28 -1.23 -17.86
CA ARG A 156 0.50 -1.69 -16.70
C ARG A 156 1.36 -1.81 -15.44
N GLN A 157 2.60 -2.27 -15.56
CA GLN A 157 3.53 -2.30 -14.43
C GLN A 157 3.83 -0.89 -13.91
N ALA A 158 4.06 0.09 -14.80
CA ALA A 158 4.28 1.49 -14.43
C ALA A 158 3.13 2.01 -13.53
N SER A 159 1.89 1.67 -13.87
CA SER A 159 0.70 1.98 -13.07
C SER A 159 0.70 1.37 -11.67
N HIS A 160 1.23 0.15 -11.50
CA HIS A 160 1.26 -0.53 -10.21
C HIS A 160 2.40 -0.05 -9.29
N VAL A 161 3.56 0.32 -9.84
CA VAL A 161 4.71 0.78 -9.06
C VAL A 161 4.75 2.30 -8.86
N GLY A 162 3.83 3.03 -9.47
CA GLY A 162 3.76 4.50 -9.39
C GLY A 162 4.86 5.19 -10.21
N GLU A 163 5.46 4.51 -11.17
CA GLU A 163 6.43 5.07 -12.09
C GLU A 163 5.73 5.60 -13.36
N ARG A 164 6.32 6.64 -13.96
CA ARG A 164 5.77 7.27 -15.16
C ARG A 164 6.15 6.56 -16.47
N ILE A 165 7.33 5.94 -16.50
CA ILE A 165 7.85 5.21 -17.65
C ILE A 165 8.48 3.92 -17.14
N GLN A 166 8.06 2.78 -17.66
CA GLN A 166 8.59 1.47 -17.31
C GLN A 166 9.12 0.76 -18.55
N PHE A 167 10.35 0.26 -18.50
CA PHE A 167 10.89 -0.62 -19.53
C PHE A 167 10.62 -2.07 -19.16
N TYR A 168 10.12 -2.86 -20.11
CA TYR A 168 9.90 -4.29 -19.92
C TYR A 168 11.22 -4.99 -19.53
N GLY A 169 11.17 -5.90 -18.57
CA GLY A 169 12.34 -6.68 -18.11
C GLY A 169 13.31 -5.97 -17.13
N GLY A 170 13.08 -4.69 -16.79
CA GLY A 170 13.92 -3.89 -15.87
C GLY A 170 15.27 -3.52 -16.47
N ALA A 171 15.73 -2.27 -16.53
CA ALA A 171 15.37 -1.05 -15.82
C ALA A 171 15.47 0.16 -16.77
N SER A 172 14.79 1.27 -16.48
CA SER A 172 15.03 2.57 -17.13
C SER A 172 16.53 2.94 -17.05
N LEU A 173 17.16 3.58 -18.05
CA LEU A 173 18.55 4.10 -17.89
C LEU A 173 18.67 5.09 -16.72
N GLN A 174 17.60 5.75 -16.28
CA GLN A 174 17.59 6.49 -15.02
C GLN A 174 17.90 5.56 -13.86
N THR A 175 17.33 4.35 -13.83
CA THR A 175 17.61 3.33 -12.80
C THR A 175 18.98 2.68 -12.98
N VAL A 176 19.49 2.45 -14.21
CA VAL A 176 20.87 1.94 -14.41
C VAL A 176 21.94 2.99 -14.07
N HIS A 177 21.70 4.25 -14.42
CA HIS A 177 22.55 5.39 -14.06
C HIS A 177 22.50 5.65 -12.55
N ASN A 178 21.30 5.66 -11.95
CA ASN A 178 21.14 5.79 -10.52
C ASN A 178 21.73 4.59 -9.77
N GLU A 179 21.57 3.34 -10.24
CA GLU A 179 22.23 2.18 -9.63
C GLU A 179 23.75 2.26 -9.71
N SER A 180 24.30 2.70 -10.83
CA SER A 180 25.75 2.89 -10.99
C SER A 180 26.28 4.01 -10.09
N LEU A 181 25.54 5.11 -9.96
CA LEU A 181 25.86 6.20 -9.04
C LEU A 181 25.71 5.76 -7.57
N ILE A 182 24.66 5.02 -7.25
CA ILE A 182 24.44 4.41 -5.93
C ILE A 182 25.61 3.49 -5.60
N ALA A 183 25.96 2.57 -6.49
CA ALA A 183 27.06 1.63 -6.31
C ALA A 183 28.40 2.34 -6.05
N ARG A 184 28.64 3.46 -6.74
CA ARG A 184 29.85 4.25 -6.56
C ARG A 184 29.86 5.02 -5.24
N GLN A 185 28.75 5.64 -4.85
CA GLN A 185 28.71 6.56 -3.70
C GLN A 185 28.41 5.86 -2.37
N ILE A 186 27.67 4.75 -2.39
CA ILE A 186 27.25 4.06 -1.15
C ILE A 186 28.45 3.53 -0.35
N VAL A 187 29.54 3.18 -1.04
CA VAL A 187 30.81 2.74 -0.44
C VAL A 187 31.37 3.81 0.52
N ASP A 188 31.22 5.09 0.15
CA ASP A 188 31.76 6.21 0.91
C ASP A 188 30.71 6.87 1.84
N ALA A 189 29.46 6.38 1.85
CA ALA A 189 28.36 7.02 2.57
C ALA A 189 28.58 7.05 4.11
N VAL A 190 29.16 5.99 4.67
CA VAL A 190 29.51 5.93 6.10
C VAL A 190 30.64 6.91 6.44
N PRO A 191 31.84 6.86 5.82
CA PRO A 191 32.94 7.77 6.15
C PRO A 191 32.61 9.24 5.87
N ASN A 192 31.79 9.54 4.86
CA ASN A 192 31.38 10.90 4.55
C ASN A 192 30.27 11.43 5.48
N GLY A 193 29.73 10.61 6.38
CA GLY A 193 28.65 11.01 7.28
C GLY A 193 27.38 11.39 6.51
N GLU A 194 27.02 10.64 5.47
CA GLU A 194 25.84 10.87 4.62
C GLU A 194 24.60 10.12 5.13
N LEU A 195 24.79 9.17 6.04
CA LEU A 195 23.70 8.36 6.60
C LEU A 195 23.00 9.09 7.77
N ARG A 196 21.70 8.92 7.85
CA ARG A 196 20.86 9.45 8.93
C ARG A 196 19.90 8.38 9.41
N LEU A 197 19.65 8.33 10.71
CA LEU A 197 18.55 7.53 11.26
C LEU A 197 17.32 8.42 11.42
N ARG A 198 16.18 7.89 10.97
CA ARG A 198 14.85 8.33 11.35
C ARG A 198 14.26 7.29 12.29
N PHE A 199 13.29 7.69 13.11
CA PHE A 199 12.68 6.86 14.11
C PHE A 199 11.17 6.89 13.93
N GLN A 200 10.52 5.74 13.96
CA GLN A 200 9.06 5.65 13.87
C GLN A 200 8.52 4.97 15.13
N PRO A 201 7.49 5.54 15.78
CA PRO A 201 6.98 4.99 17.04
C PRO A 201 6.18 3.71 16.81
N GLU A 202 6.35 2.77 17.73
CA GLU A 202 5.52 1.56 17.86
C GLU A 202 4.61 1.69 19.08
N ILE A 203 3.32 1.46 18.86
CA ILE A 203 2.25 1.81 19.79
C ILE A 203 1.60 0.56 20.35
N SER A 204 1.39 0.51 21.67
CA SER A 204 0.66 -0.57 22.32
C SER A 204 -0.83 -0.52 21.99
N ALA A 205 -1.39 -1.66 21.60
CA ALA A 205 -2.82 -1.80 21.32
C ALA A 205 -3.72 -1.61 22.54
N ARG A 206 -3.15 -1.78 23.74
CA ARG A 206 -3.88 -1.71 25.02
C ARG A 206 -4.36 -0.30 25.31
N ASP A 207 -3.46 0.67 25.20
CA ASP A 207 -3.65 2.01 25.76
C ASP A 207 -3.11 3.14 24.88
N GLY A 208 -2.52 2.82 23.72
CA GLY A 208 -1.91 3.81 22.84
C GLY A 208 -0.54 4.31 23.30
N ARG A 209 0.08 3.65 24.29
CA ARG A 209 1.42 4.02 24.77
C ARG A 209 2.49 3.71 23.74
N VAL A 210 3.46 4.60 23.58
CA VAL A 210 4.67 4.33 22.79
C VAL A 210 5.55 3.32 23.55
N VAL A 211 5.79 2.16 22.96
CA VAL A 211 6.58 1.06 23.58
C VAL A 211 7.88 0.78 22.86
N GLY A 212 8.02 1.23 21.61
CA GLY A 212 9.21 1.06 20.81
C GLY A 212 9.43 2.19 19.81
N MET A 213 10.64 2.24 19.25
CA MET A 213 11.02 3.11 18.14
C MET A 213 11.80 2.31 17.11
N GLU A 214 11.30 2.21 15.88
CA GLU A 214 12.04 1.58 14.79
C GLU A 214 13.04 2.57 14.18
N ALA A 215 14.31 2.19 14.15
CA ALA A 215 15.39 2.95 13.53
C ALA A 215 15.46 2.66 12.02
N LEU A 216 15.02 3.65 11.24
CA LEU A 216 14.91 3.60 9.79
C LEU A 216 16.05 4.39 9.14
N LEU A 217 16.89 3.67 8.40
CA LEU A 217 18.01 4.26 7.68
C LEU A 217 17.52 5.20 6.56
N ARG A 218 18.22 6.32 6.40
CA ARG A 218 18.10 7.23 5.26
C ARG A 218 19.49 7.58 4.78
N TRP A 219 19.65 7.67 3.46
CA TRP A 219 20.90 8.13 2.86
C TRP A 219 20.72 9.49 2.21
N GLN A 220 21.41 10.50 2.74
CA GLN A 220 21.44 11.83 2.16
C GLN A 220 22.60 11.91 1.15
N SER A 221 22.38 11.41 -0.06
CA SER A 221 23.37 11.52 -1.14
C SER A 221 23.52 12.99 -1.56
N PRO A 222 24.74 13.46 -1.80
CA PRO A 222 24.99 14.81 -2.31
C PRO A 222 24.47 15.01 -3.73
N THR A 223 24.27 13.93 -4.50
CA THR A 223 23.86 14.00 -5.91
C THR A 223 22.43 13.49 -6.15
N LEU A 224 22.02 12.46 -5.42
CA LEU A 224 20.71 11.82 -5.59
C LEU A 224 19.66 12.32 -4.58
N GLY A 225 20.06 13.19 -3.64
CA GLY A 225 19.20 13.67 -2.58
C GLY A 225 18.94 12.61 -1.50
N LEU A 226 17.79 12.72 -0.84
CA LEU A 226 17.40 11.80 0.23
C LEU A 226 16.85 10.49 -0.35
N LEU A 227 17.53 9.38 -0.06
CA LEU A 227 17.15 8.04 -0.49
C LEU A 227 16.66 7.19 0.69
N VAL A 228 15.63 6.39 0.42
CA VAL A 228 15.09 5.37 1.32
C VAL A 228 15.78 4.01 1.08
N PRO A 229 15.83 3.11 2.07
CA PRO A 229 16.56 1.85 1.99
C PRO A 229 16.24 1.02 0.75
N GLU A 230 14.98 0.93 0.34
CA GLU A 230 14.51 0.15 -0.80
C GLU A 230 15.21 0.54 -2.12
N ARG A 231 15.70 1.77 -2.22
CA ARG A 231 16.40 2.28 -3.42
C ARG A 231 17.87 1.88 -3.48
N PHE A 232 18.55 1.66 -2.35
CA PHE A 232 20.00 1.42 -2.32
C PHE A 232 20.43 0.13 -1.62
N MET A 233 19.56 -0.50 -0.83
CA MET A 233 19.88 -1.70 -0.07
C MET A 233 20.28 -2.89 -0.95
N PRO A 234 19.59 -3.18 -2.08
CA PRO A 234 19.99 -4.27 -2.97
C PRO A 234 21.42 -4.09 -3.52
N VAL A 235 21.85 -2.84 -3.75
CA VAL A 235 23.20 -2.53 -4.21
C VAL A 235 24.20 -2.64 -3.06
N ALA A 236 23.85 -2.14 -1.87
CA ALA A 236 24.69 -2.23 -0.67
C ALA A 236 24.97 -3.69 -0.27
N GLU A 237 23.98 -4.58 -0.40
CA GLU A 237 24.12 -6.02 -0.17
C GLU A 237 25.03 -6.68 -1.21
N ARG A 238 24.81 -6.39 -2.51
CA ARG A 238 25.62 -6.92 -3.62
C ARG A 238 27.09 -6.53 -3.50
N LEU A 239 27.38 -5.32 -3.02
CA LEU A 239 28.74 -4.81 -2.79
C LEU A 239 29.31 -5.20 -1.43
N GLY A 240 28.53 -5.81 -0.54
CA GLY A 240 28.94 -6.17 0.82
C GLY A 240 29.08 -4.99 1.80
N VAL A 241 28.83 -3.76 1.35
CA VAL A 241 28.88 -2.53 2.18
C VAL A 241 27.80 -2.52 3.25
N ILE A 242 26.74 -3.34 3.08
CA ILE A 242 25.68 -3.51 4.08
C ILE A 242 26.23 -3.84 5.48
N VAL A 243 27.33 -4.58 5.58
CA VAL A 243 27.94 -4.91 6.88
C VAL A 243 28.41 -3.65 7.62
N GLN A 244 29.08 -2.74 6.91
CA GLN A 244 29.57 -1.48 7.48
C GLN A 244 28.42 -0.54 7.82
N ILE A 245 27.41 -0.48 6.95
CA ILE A 245 26.19 0.30 7.17
C ILE A 245 25.45 -0.22 8.40
N GLY A 246 25.29 -1.54 8.53
CA GLY A 246 24.61 -2.16 9.67
C GLY A 246 25.31 -1.92 10.99
N GLU A 247 26.66 -2.00 11.02
CA GLU A 247 27.43 -1.65 12.20
C GLU A 247 27.20 -0.18 12.59
N TRP A 248 27.20 0.72 11.60
CA TRP A 248 26.89 2.13 11.82
C TRP A 248 25.46 2.33 12.34
N VAL A 249 24.47 1.66 11.77
CA VAL A 249 23.06 1.73 12.20
C VAL A 249 22.92 1.26 13.65
N LEU A 250 23.45 0.07 13.98
CA LEU A 250 23.39 -0.49 15.33
C LEU A 250 24.04 0.45 16.35
N ARG A 251 25.24 0.94 16.07
CA ARG A 251 25.97 1.85 16.96
C ARG A 251 25.18 3.13 17.23
N ASN A 252 24.61 3.75 16.19
CA ASN A 252 23.86 4.99 16.33
C ASN A 252 22.48 4.77 16.98
N ALA A 253 21.80 3.65 16.70
CA ALA A 253 20.54 3.29 17.34
C ALA A 253 20.72 3.01 18.84
N ILE A 254 21.76 2.24 19.21
CA ILE A 254 22.12 1.95 20.61
C ILE A 254 22.52 3.24 21.34
N ALA A 255 23.31 4.11 20.72
CA ALA A 255 23.65 5.40 21.30
C ALA A 255 22.40 6.27 21.52
N GLN A 256 21.47 6.30 20.57
CA GLN A 256 20.23 7.05 20.72
C GLN A 256 19.30 6.46 21.80
N ALA A 257 19.24 5.14 21.91
CA ALA A 257 18.50 4.45 22.98
C ALA A 257 19.03 4.84 24.38
N ARG A 258 20.36 4.97 24.53
CA ARG A 258 20.99 5.46 25.78
C ARG A 258 20.51 6.87 26.11
N VAL A 259 20.51 7.78 25.13
CA VAL A 259 20.05 9.16 25.32
C VAL A 259 18.60 9.21 25.81
N TRP A 260 17.71 8.37 25.25
CA TRP A 260 16.32 8.30 25.71
C TRP A 260 16.19 7.67 27.09
N ARG A 261 16.98 6.63 27.39
CA ARG A 261 17.02 6.04 28.73
C ARG A 261 17.49 7.04 29.79
N ASP A 262 18.52 7.83 29.50
CA ASP A 262 19.00 8.93 30.36
C ASP A 262 17.95 10.01 30.58
N ALA A 263 17.07 10.22 29.61
CA ALA A 263 15.94 11.12 29.73
C ALA A 263 14.75 10.54 30.51
N GLY A 264 14.87 9.31 31.05
CA GLY A 264 13.85 8.64 31.87
C GLY A 264 12.91 7.70 31.10
N PHE A 265 13.20 7.40 29.82
CA PHE A 265 12.43 6.43 29.02
C PHE A 265 13.11 5.06 29.07
N ASP A 266 13.01 4.38 30.21
CA ASP A 266 13.70 3.11 30.48
C ASP A 266 12.87 1.85 30.12
N ASP A 267 11.63 2.06 29.67
CA ASP A 267 10.65 1.05 29.29
C ASP A 267 10.42 0.92 27.76
N LEU A 268 11.37 1.44 26.97
CA LEU A 268 11.34 1.47 25.51
C LEU A 268 12.33 0.46 24.92
N PHE A 269 11.99 -0.14 23.77
CA PHE A 269 12.97 -0.78 22.89
C PHE A 269 13.23 0.04 21.63
N VAL A 270 14.41 -0.11 21.04
CA VAL A 270 14.73 0.40 19.71
C VAL A 270 14.86 -0.77 18.75
N ALA A 271 14.09 -0.75 17.66
CA ALA A 271 14.11 -1.79 16.64
C ALA A 271 15.10 -1.45 15.53
N VAL A 272 15.87 -2.44 15.09
CA VAL A 272 16.89 -2.29 14.04
C VAL A 272 16.81 -3.46 13.06
N ASN A 273 16.69 -3.13 11.78
CA ASN A 273 16.74 -4.10 10.69
C ASN A 273 18.16 -4.67 10.49
N VAL A 274 18.26 -6.00 10.42
CA VAL A 274 19.53 -6.74 10.30
C VAL A 274 19.46 -7.68 9.10
N SER A 275 20.42 -7.55 8.18
CA SER A 275 20.50 -8.41 7.01
C SER A 275 21.08 -9.79 7.32
N THR A 276 20.75 -10.77 6.49
CA THR A 276 21.32 -12.14 6.57
C THR A 276 22.84 -12.12 6.51
N LEU A 277 23.44 -11.24 5.70
CA LEU A 277 24.90 -11.11 5.56
C LEU A 277 25.58 -10.68 6.86
N GLN A 278 24.93 -9.86 7.69
CA GLN A 278 25.44 -9.48 9.00
C GLN A 278 25.39 -10.66 9.98
N LEU A 279 24.28 -11.40 10.01
CA LEU A 279 24.09 -12.55 10.90
C LEU A 279 25.06 -13.71 10.62
N LEU A 280 25.50 -13.85 9.36
CA LEU A 280 26.48 -14.86 8.98
C LEU A 280 27.91 -14.55 9.48
N ARG A 281 28.18 -13.33 9.97
CA ARG A 281 29.50 -12.98 10.50
C ARG A 281 29.69 -13.59 11.89
N PRO A 282 30.77 -14.36 12.13
CA PRO A 282 31.02 -14.99 13.43
C PRO A 282 31.09 -14.01 14.61
N ALA A 283 31.59 -12.79 14.38
CA ALA A 283 31.75 -11.78 15.43
C ALA A 283 30.48 -10.95 15.69
N PHE A 284 29.42 -11.10 14.91
CA PHE A 284 28.25 -10.20 14.96
C PHE A 284 27.59 -10.16 16.33
N VAL A 285 27.37 -11.33 16.94
CA VAL A 285 26.73 -11.45 18.26
C VAL A 285 27.57 -10.73 19.32
N ASP A 286 28.88 -11.00 19.36
CA ASP A 286 29.79 -10.38 20.31
C ASP A 286 29.92 -8.87 20.11
N GLU A 287 29.90 -8.40 18.86
CA GLU A 287 29.88 -6.97 18.50
C GLU A 287 28.63 -6.28 19.06
N VAL A 288 27.43 -6.82 18.81
CA VAL A 288 26.16 -6.24 19.31
C VAL A 288 26.13 -6.20 20.84
N LEU A 289 26.46 -7.31 21.50
CA LEU A 289 26.48 -7.38 22.96
C LEU A 289 27.56 -6.47 23.55
N GLY A 290 28.70 -6.34 22.87
CA GLY A 290 29.74 -5.38 23.21
C GLY A 290 29.24 -3.94 23.18
N MET A 291 28.53 -3.54 22.13
CA MET A 291 27.95 -2.19 22.00
C MET A 291 26.92 -1.90 23.10
N LEU A 292 26.03 -2.85 23.39
CA LEU A 292 25.03 -2.71 24.47
C LEU A 292 25.69 -2.56 25.84
N ARG A 293 26.72 -3.38 26.13
CA ARG A 293 27.49 -3.28 27.39
C ARG A 293 28.21 -1.94 27.52
N GLN A 294 28.87 -1.47 26.44
CA GLN A 294 29.56 -0.17 26.43
C GLN A 294 28.59 1.00 26.64
N ALA A 295 27.38 0.91 26.08
CA ALA A 295 26.32 1.90 26.29
C ALA A 295 25.59 1.76 27.65
N GLY A 296 25.88 0.71 28.43
CA GLY A 296 25.17 0.45 29.68
C GLY A 296 23.66 0.25 29.48
N LEU A 297 23.27 -0.36 28.35
CA LEU A 297 21.89 -0.67 28.02
C LEU A 297 21.60 -2.14 28.33
N PRO A 298 20.44 -2.45 28.93
CA PRO A 298 20.04 -3.83 29.11
C PRO A 298 19.64 -4.43 27.74
N PRO A 299 19.98 -5.70 27.45
CA PRO A 299 19.80 -6.29 26.12
C PRO A 299 18.37 -6.22 25.58
N GLU A 300 17.36 -6.28 26.45
CA GLU A 300 15.94 -6.14 26.10
C GLU A 300 15.57 -4.76 25.55
N SER A 301 16.46 -3.77 25.60
CA SER A 301 16.26 -2.45 24.97
C SER A 301 16.46 -2.49 23.45
N LEU A 302 16.99 -3.59 22.90
CA LEU A 302 17.19 -3.76 21.47
C LEU A 302 16.24 -4.83 20.93
N LEU A 303 15.53 -4.49 19.85
CA LEU A 303 14.78 -5.42 19.02
C LEU A 303 15.52 -5.56 17.69
N ILE A 304 15.91 -6.76 17.32
CA ILE A 304 16.49 -7.03 16.00
C ILE A 304 15.40 -7.57 15.09
N GLU A 305 15.22 -6.89 13.96
CA GLU A 305 14.27 -7.28 12.92
C GLU A 305 15.02 -7.99 11.79
N ILE A 306 14.50 -9.15 11.38
CA ILE A 306 15.04 -9.95 10.29
C ILE A 306 13.96 -10.21 9.26
N ASN A 307 14.32 -10.23 7.98
CA ASN A 307 13.37 -10.53 6.93
C ASN A 307 12.96 -12.01 6.94
N GLU A 308 11.76 -12.27 6.44
CA GLU A 308 11.23 -13.62 6.22
C GLU A 308 12.18 -14.53 5.42
N SER A 309 12.81 -14.01 4.38
CA SER A 309 13.78 -14.73 3.54
C SER A 309 15.04 -15.18 4.30
N THR A 310 15.40 -14.51 5.40
CA THR A 310 16.50 -14.91 6.27
C THR A 310 16.23 -16.28 6.91
N LEU A 311 14.97 -16.59 7.22
CA LEU A 311 14.59 -17.88 7.80
C LEU A 311 14.66 -19.02 6.77
N ALA A 312 14.22 -18.74 5.54
CA ALA A 312 14.18 -19.71 4.44
C ALA A 312 15.57 -20.24 4.07
N ALA A 313 16.60 -19.40 4.21
CA ALA A 313 17.99 -19.80 3.94
C ALA A 313 18.47 -20.99 4.80
N SER A 314 17.81 -21.29 5.93
CA SER A 314 18.04 -22.49 6.75
C SER A 314 19.51 -22.76 7.13
N VAL A 315 20.29 -21.70 7.32
CA VAL A 315 21.73 -21.80 7.60
C VAL A 315 21.95 -21.90 9.11
N THR A 316 22.52 -23.02 9.60
CA THR A 316 22.78 -23.26 11.04
C THR A 316 23.43 -22.07 11.77
N PRO A 317 24.49 -21.43 11.23
CA PRO A 317 25.06 -20.21 11.81
C PRO A 317 24.06 -19.08 12.14
N VAL A 318 23.05 -18.86 11.30
CA VAL A 318 22.05 -17.80 11.52
C VAL A 318 21.18 -18.15 12.73
N TYR A 319 20.73 -19.41 12.81
CA TYR A 319 19.97 -19.89 13.95
C TYR A 319 20.77 -19.76 15.26
N ASP A 320 22.02 -20.21 15.27
CA ASP A 320 22.87 -20.15 16.46
C ASP A 320 23.12 -18.72 16.93
N GLY A 321 23.34 -17.79 15.98
CA GLY A 321 23.51 -16.37 16.27
C GLY A 321 22.27 -15.72 16.88
N LEU A 322 21.09 -15.98 16.31
CA LEU A 322 19.81 -15.50 16.84
C LEU A 322 19.51 -16.09 18.22
N ALA A 323 19.71 -17.41 18.40
CA ALA A 323 19.53 -18.07 19.68
C ALA A 323 20.47 -17.50 20.76
N ALA A 324 21.72 -17.18 20.40
CA ALA A 324 22.67 -16.55 21.31
C ALA A 324 22.23 -15.15 21.72
N LEU A 325 21.79 -14.30 20.79
CA LEU A 325 21.27 -12.96 21.07
C LEU A 325 20.05 -13.00 22.01
N ARG A 326 19.10 -13.89 21.72
CA ARG A 326 17.90 -14.05 22.56
C ARG A 326 18.22 -14.56 23.96
N ARG A 327 19.18 -15.49 24.10
CA ARG A 327 19.61 -16.01 25.40
C ARG A 327 20.16 -14.89 26.31
N GLU A 328 20.76 -13.86 25.73
CA GLU A 328 21.25 -12.69 26.45
C GLU A 328 20.15 -11.63 26.69
N GLY A 329 18.95 -11.80 26.12
CA GLY A 329 17.79 -10.94 26.34
C GLY A 329 17.48 -9.97 25.19
N VAL A 330 18.24 -9.98 24.09
CA VAL A 330 17.89 -9.21 22.88
C VAL A 330 16.61 -9.77 22.29
N ARG A 331 15.65 -8.90 21.98
CA ARG A 331 14.38 -9.33 21.38
C ARG A 331 14.55 -9.55 19.89
N LEU A 332 13.81 -10.50 19.33
CA LEU A 332 13.85 -10.80 17.90
C LEU A 332 12.46 -10.66 17.27
N ALA A 333 12.39 -10.00 16.11
CA ALA A 333 11.18 -9.87 15.30
C ALA A 333 11.40 -10.37 13.87
N LEU A 334 10.36 -10.99 13.31
CA LEU A 334 10.30 -11.31 11.88
C LEU A 334 9.54 -10.21 11.14
N ASP A 335 10.21 -9.56 10.20
CA ASP A 335 9.66 -8.47 9.40
C ASP A 335 9.09 -8.93 8.06
N ASN A 336 8.13 -8.16 7.53
CA ASN A 336 7.45 -8.37 6.25
C ASN A 336 6.77 -9.74 6.09
N PHE A 337 6.25 -10.31 7.18
CA PHE A 337 5.70 -11.67 7.18
C PHE A 337 4.47 -11.80 6.27
N GLY A 338 4.47 -12.87 5.46
CA GLY A 338 3.38 -13.22 4.54
C GLY A 338 3.63 -12.82 3.08
N THR A 339 4.73 -12.11 2.79
CA THR A 339 5.07 -11.67 1.43
C THR A 339 6.01 -12.62 0.69
N GLY A 340 6.71 -13.50 1.42
CA GLY A 340 7.63 -14.50 0.87
C GLY A 340 7.11 -15.94 0.92
N ASP A 341 7.87 -16.85 0.29
CA ASP A 341 7.66 -18.30 0.37
C ASP A 341 8.16 -18.85 1.72
N SER A 342 7.48 -18.50 2.80
CA SER A 342 7.81 -19.04 4.12
C SER A 342 7.43 -20.50 4.26
N SER A 343 8.35 -21.28 4.83
CA SER A 343 7.97 -22.53 5.46
C SER A 343 7.54 -22.25 6.89
N LEU A 344 6.26 -22.49 7.21
CA LEU A 344 5.76 -22.47 8.60
C LEU A 344 6.64 -23.31 9.55
N SER A 345 7.30 -24.36 9.01
CA SER A 345 8.25 -25.17 9.75
C SER A 345 9.50 -24.41 10.21
N ALA A 346 9.97 -23.43 9.44
CA ALA A 346 11.06 -22.56 9.82
C ALA A 346 10.62 -21.65 10.97
N LEU A 347 9.44 -21.03 10.86
CA LEU A 347 8.92 -20.14 11.89
C LEU A 347 8.83 -20.81 13.27
N VAL A 348 8.37 -22.07 13.32
CA VAL A 348 8.31 -22.85 14.58
C VAL A 348 9.69 -23.10 15.19
N ARG A 349 10.73 -23.20 14.37
CA ARG A 349 12.09 -23.51 14.83
C ARG A 349 12.83 -22.28 15.34
N TYR A 350 12.68 -21.12 14.70
CA TYR A 350 13.49 -19.95 15.03
C TYR A 350 12.99 -19.26 16.31
N PRO A 351 13.91 -18.73 17.14
CA PRO A 351 13.59 -18.19 18.44
C PRO A 351 13.11 -16.74 18.33
N VAL A 352 12.00 -16.50 17.63
CA VAL A 352 11.46 -15.14 17.40
C VAL A 352 10.43 -14.80 18.47
N ASP A 353 10.42 -13.53 18.93
CA ASP A 353 9.50 -13.03 19.95
C ASP A 353 8.32 -12.24 19.37
N MET A 354 8.48 -11.68 18.15
CA MET A 354 7.46 -10.87 17.49
C MET A 354 7.32 -11.16 15.99
N LEU A 355 6.11 -11.03 15.46
CA LEU A 355 5.80 -11.09 14.03
C LEU A 355 5.30 -9.72 13.57
N LYS A 356 5.90 -9.14 12.52
CA LYS A 356 5.42 -7.93 11.88
C LYS A 356 4.65 -8.28 10.61
N ILE A 357 3.37 -7.91 10.57
CA ILE A 357 2.51 -8.06 9.40
C ILE A 357 2.90 -7.00 8.38
N ASP A 358 3.18 -7.43 7.14
CA ASP A 358 3.51 -6.51 6.07
C ASP A 358 2.36 -5.53 5.76
N ARG A 359 2.74 -4.29 5.42
CA ARG A 359 1.79 -3.20 5.12
C ARG A 359 0.84 -3.51 3.96
N SER A 360 1.23 -4.37 3.02
CA SER A 360 0.40 -4.73 1.86
C SER A 360 -0.91 -5.42 2.27
N PHE A 361 -0.91 -6.17 3.38
CA PHE A 361 -2.11 -6.79 3.93
C PHE A 361 -2.99 -5.80 4.70
N ILE A 362 -2.38 -4.79 5.34
CA ILE A 362 -3.11 -3.78 6.13
C ILE A 362 -3.80 -2.77 5.22
N ARG A 363 -3.19 -2.39 4.09
CA ARG A 363 -3.71 -1.36 3.17
C ARG A 363 -5.14 -1.62 2.70
N SER A 364 -5.51 -2.89 2.50
CA SER A 364 -6.83 -3.30 2.00
C SER A 364 -7.84 -3.65 3.12
N ALA A 365 -7.41 -3.72 4.38
CA ALA A 365 -8.30 -3.99 5.52
C ALA A 365 -8.98 -2.69 6.00
N PRO A 366 -10.25 -2.72 6.45
CA PRO A 366 -11.11 -3.89 6.69
C PRO A 366 -11.98 -4.33 5.50
N ALA A 367 -11.97 -3.62 4.36
CA ALA A 367 -12.91 -3.86 3.26
C ALA A 367 -12.59 -5.11 2.42
N GLY A 368 -11.32 -5.50 2.29
CA GLY A 368 -10.88 -6.66 1.52
C GLY A 368 -11.12 -7.98 2.23
N GLU A 369 -11.91 -8.90 1.66
CA GLU A 369 -12.28 -10.18 2.30
C GLU A 369 -11.07 -11.10 2.51
N ARG A 370 -10.18 -11.19 1.52
CA ARG A 370 -9.03 -12.09 1.55
C ARG A 370 -7.92 -11.57 2.47
N GLU A 371 -7.56 -10.30 2.35
CA GLU A 371 -6.51 -9.66 3.14
C GLU A 371 -6.87 -9.63 4.62
N THR A 372 -8.14 -9.32 4.94
CA THR A 372 -8.68 -9.37 6.31
C THR A 372 -8.56 -10.77 6.91
N ALA A 373 -8.89 -11.83 6.14
CA ALA A 373 -8.74 -13.21 6.60
C ALA A 373 -7.26 -13.58 6.88
N ILE A 374 -6.33 -13.14 6.01
CA ILE A 374 -4.89 -13.37 6.19
C ILE A 374 -4.38 -12.67 7.46
N VAL A 375 -4.74 -11.40 7.68
CA VAL A 375 -4.36 -10.65 8.89
C VAL A 375 -4.79 -11.40 10.16
N ARG A 376 -6.04 -11.87 10.24
CA ARG A 376 -6.52 -12.65 11.39
C ARG A 376 -5.77 -13.96 11.56
N ALA A 377 -5.47 -14.65 10.46
CA ALA A 377 -4.71 -15.90 10.49
C ALA A 377 -3.29 -15.68 11.02
N ILE A 378 -2.62 -14.60 10.59
CA ILE A 378 -1.28 -14.24 11.08
C ILE A 378 -1.33 -13.89 12.58
N ILE A 379 -2.31 -13.09 13.02
CA ILE A 379 -2.44 -12.73 14.44
C ILE A 379 -2.63 -13.98 15.30
N ALA A 380 -3.61 -14.82 14.94
CA ALA A 380 -3.89 -16.06 15.66
C ALA A 380 -2.69 -17.01 15.69
N MET A 381 -1.96 -17.12 14.58
CA MET A 381 -0.74 -17.94 14.50
C MET A 381 0.36 -17.43 15.42
N GLY A 382 0.62 -16.12 15.41
CA GLY A 382 1.60 -15.50 16.30
C GLY A 382 1.30 -15.80 17.76
N HIS A 383 0.05 -15.60 18.19
CA HIS A 383 -0.37 -15.90 19.55
C HIS A 383 -0.24 -17.38 19.92
N GLN A 384 -0.60 -18.29 19.02
CA GLN A 384 -0.44 -19.74 19.24
C GLN A 384 1.03 -20.17 19.37
N LEU A 385 1.95 -19.42 18.76
CA LEU A 385 3.39 -19.62 18.87
C LEU A 385 4.03 -18.80 20.02
N ASN A 386 3.21 -18.15 20.86
CA ASN A 386 3.64 -17.25 21.95
C ASN A 386 4.47 -16.05 21.48
N MET A 387 4.17 -15.54 20.29
CA MET A 387 4.76 -14.33 19.72
C MET A 387 3.77 -13.16 19.83
N LYS A 388 4.30 -11.94 20.01
CA LYS A 388 3.49 -10.72 19.84
C LYS A 388 3.38 -10.38 18.36
N VAL A 389 2.30 -9.70 17.97
CA VAL A 389 2.05 -9.34 16.58
C VAL A 389 1.99 -7.83 16.42
N ILE A 390 2.80 -7.31 15.50
CA ILE A 390 2.87 -5.89 15.13
C ILE A 390 2.23 -5.73 13.75
N ALA A 391 1.30 -4.79 13.60
CA ALA A 391 0.77 -4.42 12.29
C ALA A 391 1.51 -3.18 11.75
N ASN A 392 2.21 -3.33 10.62
CA ASN A 392 2.88 -2.23 9.94
C ASN A 392 1.94 -1.52 8.97
N GLY A 393 2.14 -0.21 8.77
CA GLY A 393 1.38 0.58 7.80
C GLY A 393 -0.06 0.88 8.24
N VAL A 394 -0.30 1.08 9.53
CA VAL A 394 -1.61 1.59 10.02
C VAL A 394 -1.72 3.08 9.70
N GLU A 395 -2.59 3.40 8.75
CA GLU A 395 -2.77 4.75 8.19
C GLU A 395 -4.16 5.35 8.52
N SER A 396 -5.15 4.52 8.89
CA SER A 396 -6.51 4.98 9.21
C SER A 396 -7.03 4.45 10.55
N GLU A 397 -7.99 5.18 11.14
CA GLU A 397 -8.68 4.75 12.36
C GLU A 397 -9.48 3.47 12.15
N ALA A 398 -10.00 3.25 10.94
CA ALA A 398 -10.68 2.01 10.57
C ALA A 398 -9.73 0.81 10.62
N GLN A 399 -8.53 0.91 10.05
CA GLN A 399 -7.51 -0.13 10.16
C GLN A 399 -7.16 -0.41 11.62
N LEU A 400 -6.92 0.65 12.41
CA LEU A 400 -6.61 0.52 13.83
C LEU A 400 -7.71 -0.23 14.59
N GLY A 401 -8.96 0.19 14.46
CA GLY A 401 -10.05 -0.42 15.20
C GLY A 401 -10.32 -1.88 14.77
N TYR A 402 -10.16 -2.20 13.49
CA TYR A 402 -10.18 -3.59 13.01
C TYR A 402 -9.07 -4.45 13.63
N LEU A 403 -7.84 -3.96 13.64
CA LEU A 403 -6.71 -4.68 14.21
C LEU A 403 -6.84 -4.86 15.73
N ARG A 404 -7.37 -3.86 16.44
CA ARG A 404 -7.67 -3.97 17.88
C ARG A 404 -8.69 -5.06 18.19
N ARG A 405 -9.77 -5.17 17.41
CA ARG A 405 -10.76 -6.25 17.59
C ARG A 405 -10.25 -7.62 17.15
N SER A 406 -9.20 -7.64 16.34
CA SER A 406 -8.49 -8.87 15.98
C SER A 406 -7.42 -9.24 17.00
N ASP A 407 -7.37 -8.55 18.15
CA ASP A 407 -6.41 -8.75 19.24
C ASP A 407 -4.93 -8.53 18.86
N CYS A 408 -4.64 -7.72 17.84
CA CYS A 408 -3.27 -7.36 17.50
C CYS A 408 -2.59 -6.59 18.65
N ASP A 409 -1.32 -6.88 18.94
CA ASP A 409 -0.63 -6.41 20.14
C ASP A 409 -0.05 -5.00 20.00
N LEU A 410 0.55 -4.70 18.84
CA LEU A 410 1.30 -3.47 18.57
C LEU A 410 0.96 -2.89 17.19
N PHE A 411 1.05 -1.58 17.06
CA PHE A 411 0.77 -0.85 15.83
C PHE A 411 1.91 0.06 15.42
N GLN A 412 2.16 0.13 14.13
CA GLN A 412 3.09 1.09 13.53
C GLN A 412 2.51 1.63 12.22
N GLY A 413 2.61 2.93 12.00
CA GLY A 413 2.18 3.55 10.74
C GLY A 413 1.93 5.04 10.85
N TYR A 414 1.55 5.65 9.73
CA TYR A 414 1.43 7.11 9.61
C TYR A 414 0.28 7.70 10.43
N LEU A 415 -0.69 6.89 10.88
CA LEU A 415 -1.70 7.31 11.84
C LEU A 415 -1.08 7.85 13.15
N PHE A 416 0.08 7.29 13.54
CA PHE A 416 0.81 7.67 14.75
C PHE A 416 2.03 8.56 14.46
N GLY A 417 2.51 8.59 13.22
CA GLY A 417 3.55 9.50 12.78
C GLY A 417 4.46 8.89 11.72
N GLU A 418 4.97 9.75 10.84
CA GLU A 418 6.00 9.39 9.86
C GLU A 418 7.38 9.21 10.52
N PRO A 419 8.33 8.51 9.87
CA PRO A 419 9.71 8.42 10.33
C PRO A 419 10.36 9.79 10.56
N MET A 420 10.77 10.07 11.79
CA MET A 420 11.19 11.41 12.23
C MET A 420 12.61 11.45 12.82
N PRO A 421 13.28 12.62 12.90
CA PRO A 421 14.58 12.73 13.57
C PRO A 421 14.49 12.35 15.05
N ALA A 422 15.63 12.02 15.66
CA ALA A 422 15.74 11.67 17.08
C ALA A 422 15.15 12.73 18.03
N GLU A 423 15.30 14.02 17.69
CA GLU A 423 14.73 15.12 18.48
C GLU A 423 13.20 15.08 18.50
N SER A 424 12.57 14.93 17.32
CA SER A 424 11.12 14.78 17.20
C SER A 424 10.61 13.51 17.87
N ALA A 425 11.36 12.41 17.75
CA ALA A 425 11.03 11.17 18.44
C ALA A 425 11.09 11.35 19.97
N GLY A 426 12.05 12.12 20.49
CA GLY A 426 12.09 12.51 21.90
C GLY A 426 10.87 13.32 22.35
N MET A 427 10.31 14.18 21.48
CA MET A 427 9.05 14.87 21.77
C MET A 427 7.85 13.91 21.80
N VAL A 428 7.81 12.91 20.92
CA VAL A 428 6.80 11.85 20.92
C VAL A 428 6.88 11.02 22.21
N LEU A 429 8.09 10.64 22.64
CA LEU A 429 8.28 9.91 23.89
C LEU A 429 7.80 10.70 25.12
N ARG A 430 8.00 12.02 25.15
CA ARG A 430 7.48 12.88 26.22
C ARG A 430 5.95 12.92 26.28
N ARG A 431 5.26 12.77 25.15
CA ARG A 431 3.78 12.65 25.12
C ARG A 431 3.34 11.30 25.68
N ARG A 432 4.16 10.26 25.54
CA ARG A 432 4.01 8.89 26.04
C ARG A 432 2.82 8.10 25.47
N TYR A 433 1.68 8.75 25.24
CA TYR A 433 0.48 8.18 24.64
C TYR A 433 0.14 8.90 23.34
N MET A 434 -0.07 8.13 22.27
CA MET A 434 -0.41 8.65 20.95
C MET A 434 -1.88 8.39 20.66
N ARG A 435 -2.61 9.46 20.33
CA ARG A 435 -4.05 9.41 20.02
C ARG A 435 -4.87 8.65 21.08
N PRO A 436 -4.72 8.93 22.41
CA PRO A 436 -5.37 8.15 23.47
C PRO A 436 -6.89 8.10 23.34
N GLU A 437 -7.51 9.07 22.69
CA GLU A 437 -8.93 9.10 22.35
C GLU A 437 -9.39 7.91 21.49
N LEU A 438 -8.49 7.33 20.69
CA LEU A 438 -8.77 6.14 19.88
C LEU A 438 -8.68 4.84 20.68
N PHE A 439 -8.06 4.88 21.87
CA PHE A 439 -7.85 3.73 22.74
C PHE A 439 -8.80 3.70 23.94
N ALA A 440 -9.35 4.86 24.31
CA ALA A 440 -10.35 4.98 25.36
C ALA A 440 -11.55 4.04 25.09
N ALA A 441 -11.99 3.33 26.12
CA ALA A 441 -13.23 2.56 26.04
C ALA A 441 -14.37 3.52 25.71
N THR A 442 -15.00 3.35 24.56
CA THR A 442 -16.27 4.02 24.25
C THR A 442 -17.24 3.67 25.37
N LYS A 443 -17.82 4.69 26.03
CA LYS A 443 -18.99 4.46 26.90
C LYS A 443 -19.99 3.61 26.13
N GLN A 444 -20.61 2.63 26.81
CA GLN A 444 -21.67 1.77 26.28
C GLN A 444 -22.92 2.59 25.93
N ASP A 445 -22.85 3.37 24.86
CA ASP A 445 -24.04 3.88 24.19
C ASP A 445 -24.54 2.77 23.27
N GLN A 446 -25.83 2.43 23.38
CA GLN A 446 -26.50 1.53 22.44
C GLN A 446 -26.37 2.11 21.03
N THR A 447 -25.48 1.53 20.24
CA THR A 447 -25.08 2.02 18.92
C THR A 447 -25.77 1.20 17.84
N LEU A 448 -26.54 1.92 17.00
CA LEU A 448 -27.29 1.38 15.88
C LEU A 448 -26.64 1.85 14.57
N LEU A 449 -26.19 0.92 13.74
CA LEU A 449 -25.73 1.21 12.38
C LEU A 449 -26.86 0.97 11.39
N LEU A 450 -27.18 2.00 10.61
CA LEU A 450 -28.12 1.97 9.50
C LEU A 450 -27.33 1.94 8.19
N VAL A 451 -27.61 0.99 7.31
CA VAL A 451 -26.94 0.85 6.02
C VAL A 451 -27.98 0.79 4.92
N ASP A 452 -28.00 1.78 4.03
CA ASP A 452 -28.92 1.86 2.90
C ASP A 452 -28.33 2.82 1.87
N ASP A 453 -28.19 2.39 0.61
CA ASP A 453 -27.63 3.20 -0.48
C ASP A 453 -28.64 4.21 -1.05
N GLU A 454 -29.93 4.07 -0.72
CA GLU A 454 -30.93 5.10 -0.97
C GLU A 454 -30.90 6.17 0.14
N GLU A 455 -30.34 7.33 -0.17
CA GLU A 455 -30.17 8.43 0.80
C GLU A 455 -31.49 8.85 1.48
N ASN A 456 -32.61 8.82 0.76
CA ASN A 456 -33.92 9.16 1.32
C ASN A 456 -34.40 8.16 2.37
N VAL A 457 -34.13 6.88 2.15
CA VAL A 457 -34.48 5.79 3.08
C VAL A 457 -33.60 5.90 4.31
N LEU A 458 -32.29 6.06 4.12
CA LEU A 458 -31.33 6.25 5.21
C LEU A 458 -31.68 7.45 6.09
N ARG A 459 -31.99 8.61 5.49
CA ARG A 459 -32.43 9.82 6.21
C ARG A 459 -33.72 9.58 7.00
N SER A 460 -34.66 8.81 6.45
CA SER A 460 -35.93 8.47 7.12
C SER A 460 -35.69 7.58 8.35
N LEU A 461 -34.83 6.55 8.22
CA LEU A 461 -34.43 5.69 9.34
C LEU A 461 -33.67 6.47 10.42
N VAL A 462 -32.73 7.33 10.04
CA VAL A 462 -32.00 8.19 10.99
C VAL A 462 -33.00 9.08 11.75
N ARG A 463 -33.97 9.70 11.05
CA ARG A 463 -35.00 10.54 11.69
C ARG A 463 -35.89 9.74 12.63
N LEU A 464 -36.24 8.51 12.28
CA LEU A 464 -37.09 7.63 13.08
C LEU A 464 -36.49 7.36 14.46
N PHE A 465 -35.20 7.03 14.50
CA PHE A 465 -34.52 6.58 15.71
C PHE A 465 -33.82 7.69 16.50
N ARG A 466 -33.68 8.90 15.94
CA ARG A 466 -32.88 10.00 16.55
C ARG A 466 -33.27 10.35 17.99
N ARG A 467 -34.54 10.12 18.37
CA ARG A 467 -35.07 10.43 19.71
C ARG A 467 -35.12 9.22 20.65
N ASP A 468 -34.70 8.05 20.18
CA ASP A 468 -34.85 6.78 20.92
C ASP A 468 -33.64 6.47 21.82
N GLY A 469 -32.68 7.41 21.93
CA GLY A 469 -31.54 7.30 22.84
C GLY A 469 -30.35 6.50 22.30
N TYR A 470 -30.41 6.05 21.05
CA TYR A 470 -29.29 5.34 20.39
C TYR A 470 -28.24 6.32 19.86
N ARG A 471 -26.98 5.87 19.84
CA ARG A 471 -25.95 6.45 18.98
C ARG A 471 -26.17 5.91 17.57
N ILE A 472 -26.64 6.76 16.66
CA ILE A 472 -26.93 6.35 15.28
C ILE A 472 -25.71 6.60 14.42
N LEU A 473 -25.27 5.54 13.74
CA LEU A 473 -24.31 5.59 12.64
C LEU A 473 -25.06 5.29 11.35
N ALA A 474 -24.69 5.95 10.25
CA ALA A 474 -25.37 5.80 8.97
C ALA A 474 -24.33 5.67 7.85
N ALA A 475 -24.48 4.66 7.00
CA ALA A 475 -23.62 4.41 5.86
C ALA A 475 -24.46 4.29 4.58
N GLY A 476 -24.04 5.02 3.55
CA GLY A 476 -24.66 4.97 2.21
C GLY A 476 -24.07 3.89 1.30
N ASN A 477 -23.04 3.18 1.76
CA ASN A 477 -22.41 2.09 1.02
C ASN A 477 -21.73 1.12 1.99
N VAL A 478 -21.30 -0.02 1.48
CA VAL A 478 -20.74 -1.11 2.29
C VAL A 478 -19.35 -0.78 2.83
N ARG A 479 -18.55 0.02 2.11
CA ARG A 479 -17.22 0.43 2.58
C ARG A 479 -17.34 1.30 3.83
N ASP A 480 -18.16 2.34 3.77
CA ASP A 480 -18.42 3.23 4.91
C ASP A 480 -19.02 2.47 6.10
N ALA A 481 -19.88 1.48 5.82
CA ALA A 481 -20.43 0.63 6.87
C ALA A 481 -19.33 -0.17 7.59
N PHE A 482 -18.37 -0.75 6.85
CA PHE A 482 -17.22 -1.42 7.47
C PHE A 482 -16.29 -0.45 8.18
N ASP A 483 -16.07 0.77 7.70
CA ASP A 483 -15.25 1.77 8.38
C ASP A 483 -15.89 2.23 9.71
N LEU A 484 -17.22 2.36 9.74
CA LEU A 484 -17.98 2.66 10.95
C LEU A 484 -17.96 1.49 11.93
N LEU A 485 -18.20 0.26 11.47
CA LEU A 485 -18.00 -0.95 12.29
C LEU A 485 -16.56 -1.04 12.78
N ALA A 486 -15.63 -0.54 11.99
CA ALA A 486 -14.23 -0.63 12.30
C ALA A 486 -13.83 0.26 13.48
N THR A 487 -14.44 1.43 13.59
CA THR A 487 -14.10 2.48 14.58
C THR A 487 -15.08 2.54 15.76
N ASN A 488 -16.21 1.84 15.71
CA ASN A 488 -17.27 1.93 16.72
C ASN A 488 -17.69 0.54 17.20
N GLU A 489 -18.07 0.43 18.48
CA GLU A 489 -18.73 -0.76 19.00
C GLU A 489 -20.21 -0.72 18.63
N VAL A 490 -20.60 -1.42 17.56
CA VAL A 490 -21.98 -1.48 17.05
C VAL A 490 -22.67 -2.74 17.56
N GLN A 491 -23.74 -2.57 18.33
CA GLN A 491 -24.50 -3.69 18.88
C GLN A 491 -25.60 -4.17 17.94
N VAL A 492 -26.20 -3.28 17.14
CA VAL A 492 -27.27 -3.61 16.19
C VAL A 492 -27.00 -2.98 14.83
N ILE A 493 -27.19 -3.75 13.75
CA ILE A 493 -27.17 -3.28 12.37
C ILE A 493 -28.54 -3.49 11.74
N LEU A 494 -29.03 -2.47 11.03
CA LEU A 494 -30.16 -2.55 10.12
C LEU A 494 -29.68 -2.21 8.70
N SER A 495 -29.57 -3.22 7.84
CA SER A 495 -29.10 -3.06 6.46
C SER A 495 -30.24 -3.23 5.47
N ASP A 496 -30.24 -2.46 4.38
CA ASP A 496 -31.05 -2.79 3.22
C ASP A 496 -30.54 -4.06 2.53
N GLN A 497 -31.44 -4.78 1.88
CA GLN A 497 -31.13 -5.97 1.11
C GLN A 497 -30.53 -5.66 -0.26
N ARG A 498 -30.98 -4.60 -0.93
CA ARG A 498 -30.65 -4.25 -2.31
C ARG A 498 -29.74 -3.03 -2.34
N MET A 499 -28.44 -3.27 -2.12
CA MET A 499 -27.43 -2.23 -2.29
C MET A 499 -26.60 -2.46 -3.56
N SER A 500 -26.14 -1.39 -4.19
CA SER A 500 -25.44 -1.38 -5.49
C SER A 500 -24.20 -2.27 -5.55
N ASP A 501 -23.39 -2.28 -4.50
CA ASP A 501 -22.07 -2.92 -4.50
C ASP A 501 -22.12 -4.38 -4.03
N MET A 502 -22.96 -4.66 -3.02
CA MET A 502 -23.04 -5.95 -2.34
C MET A 502 -24.41 -6.06 -1.66
N SER A 503 -25.06 -7.22 -1.74
CA SER A 503 -26.37 -7.42 -1.10
C SER A 503 -26.28 -7.32 0.44
N GLY A 504 -27.37 -6.86 1.08
CA GLY A 504 -27.45 -6.80 2.55
C GLY A 504 -27.19 -8.14 3.23
N THR A 505 -27.74 -9.22 2.70
CA THR A 505 -27.47 -10.58 3.16
C THR A 505 -25.99 -10.97 3.09
N GLU A 506 -25.27 -10.55 2.05
CA GLU A 506 -23.84 -10.84 1.91
C GLU A 506 -23.02 -9.99 2.88
N PHE A 507 -23.32 -8.69 2.96
CA PHE A 507 -22.71 -7.78 3.93
C PHE A 507 -22.86 -8.30 5.36
N LEU A 508 -24.09 -8.63 5.78
CA LEU A 508 -24.36 -9.18 7.11
C LEU A 508 -23.72 -10.55 7.33
N GLY A 509 -23.56 -11.36 6.27
CA GLY A 509 -22.78 -12.59 6.30
C GLY A 509 -21.31 -12.34 6.66
N ARG A 510 -20.69 -11.30 6.08
CA ARG A 510 -19.33 -10.87 6.42
C ARG A 510 -19.26 -10.30 7.84
N VAL A 511 -20.26 -9.49 8.24
CA VAL A 511 -20.37 -8.98 9.62
C VAL A 511 -20.45 -10.13 10.62
N LYS A 512 -21.18 -11.22 10.34
CA LYS A 512 -21.22 -12.38 11.23
C LYS A 512 -19.82 -12.95 11.53
N THR A 513 -18.95 -12.96 10.53
CA THR A 513 -17.59 -13.51 10.65
C THR A 513 -16.64 -12.54 11.37
N LEU A 514 -16.76 -11.24 11.09
CA LEU A 514 -15.85 -10.21 11.59
C LEU A 514 -16.29 -9.59 12.93
N TYR A 515 -17.60 -9.55 13.19
CA TYR A 515 -18.26 -8.92 14.33
C TYR A 515 -19.37 -9.86 14.85
N PRO A 516 -19.00 -11.02 15.44
CA PRO A 516 -19.95 -12.09 15.76
C PRO A 516 -21.03 -11.66 16.75
N ASP A 517 -20.69 -10.77 17.69
CA ASP A 517 -21.57 -10.31 18.76
C ASP A 517 -22.65 -9.32 18.28
N THR A 518 -22.42 -8.64 17.15
CA THR A 518 -23.37 -7.67 16.60
C THR A 518 -24.67 -8.35 16.12
N VAL A 519 -25.82 -7.82 16.52
CA VAL A 519 -27.13 -8.29 16.07
C VAL A 519 -27.43 -7.72 14.69
N ARG A 520 -27.66 -8.61 13.73
CA ARG A 520 -27.74 -8.30 12.30
C ARG A 520 -29.18 -8.37 11.80
N MET A 521 -29.74 -7.29 11.31
CA MET A 521 -31.11 -7.22 10.79
C MET A 521 -31.13 -6.70 9.36
N VAL A 522 -32.07 -7.18 8.56
CA VAL A 522 -32.22 -6.76 7.16
C VAL A 522 -33.61 -6.19 6.90
N LEU A 523 -33.66 -5.06 6.17
CA LEU A 523 -34.85 -4.48 5.56
C LEU A 523 -34.88 -4.87 4.09
N SER A 524 -36.04 -5.29 3.60
CA SER A 524 -36.13 -5.83 2.25
C SER A 524 -37.54 -5.72 1.66
N GLY A 525 -37.65 -5.66 0.34
CA GLY A 525 -38.95 -5.68 -0.34
C GLY A 525 -39.59 -7.06 -0.37
N TYR A 526 -40.89 -7.13 -0.65
CA TYR A 526 -41.65 -8.39 -0.75
C TYR A 526 -41.09 -9.41 -1.77
N THR A 527 -40.30 -8.97 -2.75
CA THR A 527 -39.75 -9.82 -3.82
C THR A 527 -38.50 -10.60 -3.44
N ASP A 528 -37.91 -10.34 -2.27
CA ASP A 528 -36.56 -10.81 -1.90
C ASP A 528 -36.60 -11.92 -0.83
N LEU A 529 -37.77 -12.53 -0.61
CA LEU A 529 -38.02 -13.45 0.50
C LEU A 529 -37.13 -14.72 0.46
N ALA A 530 -36.81 -15.22 -0.73
CA ALA A 530 -36.05 -16.46 -0.90
C ALA A 530 -34.58 -16.33 -0.44
N THR A 531 -33.90 -15.25 -0.82
CA THR A 531 -32.49 -14.99 -0.46
C THR A 531 -32.33 -14.69 1.04
N VAL A 532 -33.29 -13.97 1.62
CA VAL A 532 -33.31 -13.69 3.06
C VAL A 532 -33.57 -14.97 3.86
N THR A 533 -34.50 -15.82 3.43
CA THR A 533 -34.82 -17.06 4.15
C THR A 533 -33.60 -17.98 4.27
N ASP A 534 -32.79 -18.09 3.22
CA ASP A 534 -31.54 -18.85 3.25
C ASP A 534 -30.52 -18.24 4.23
N ALA A 535 -30.38 -16.91 4.26
CA ALA A 535 -29.47 -16.23 5.18
C ALA A 535 -29.89 -16.37 6.67
N ILE A 536 -31.19 -16.41 6.96
CA ILE A 536 -31.71 -16.72 8.31
C ILE A 536 -31.32 -18.14 8.71
N ASN A 537 -31.53 -19.12 7.83
CA ASN A 537 -31.19 -20.53 8.09
C ASN A 537 -29.69 -20.73 8.33
N ARG A 538 -28.84 -19.93 7.68
CA ARG A 538 -27.38 -19.92 7.90
C ARG A 538 -26.96 -19.08 9.12
N GLY A 539 -27.90 -18.48 9.84
CA GLY A 539 -27.66 -17.65 11.01
C GLY A 539 -26.89 -16.35 10.73
N ALA A 540 -26.86 -15.90 9.47
CA ALA A 540 -26.29 -14.60 9.08
C ALA A 540 -27.13 -13.43 9.63
N ILE A 541 -28.44 -13.63 9.72
CA ILE A 541 -29.41 -12.59 10.07
C ILE A 541 -30.21 -13.03 11.29
N TYR A 542 -30.35 -12.12 12.26
CA TYR A 542 -31.20 -12.31 13.44
C TYR A 542 -32.67 -12.16 13.11
N ARG A 543 -33.03 -11.13 12.34
CA ARG A 543 -34.41 -10.83 11.96
C ARG A 543 -34.50 -10.15 10.60
N PHE A 544 -35.55 -10.53 9.87
CA PHE A 544 -35.97 -9.93 8.61
C PHE A 544 -37.17 -9.01 8.82
N LEU A 545 -37.18 -7.91 8.08
CA LEU A 545 -38.18 -6.85 8.13
C LEU A 545 -38.54 -6.41 6.70
N THR A 546 -39.80 -6.05 6.48
CA THR A 546 -40.32 -5.70 5.15
C THR A 546 -40.41 -4.19 4.91
N LYS A 547 -40.08 -3.73 3.70
CA LYS A 547 -40.40 -2.38 3.18
C LYS A 547 -41.78 -2.39 2.47
N PRO A 548 -42.63 -1.36 2.64
CA PRO A 548 -42.52 -0.27 3.61
C PRO A 548 -42.74 -0.78 5.04
N TRP A 549 -42.06 -0.18 6.01
CA TRP A 549 -42.15 -0.59 7.42
C TRP A 549 -43.18 0.23 8.20
N ASN A 550 -43.61 -0.30 9.33
CA ASN A 550 -44.34 0.45 10.35
C ASN A 550 -43.34 0.98 11.41
N ASP A 551 -43.39 2.26 11.71
CA ASP A 551 -42.44 2.94 12.61
C ASP A 551 -42.41 2.34 14.02
N ASP A 552 -43.56 2.01 14.60
CA ASP A 552 -43.64 1.49 15.97
C ASP A 552 -43.18 0.03 16.06
N GLU A 553 -43.55 -0.77 15.05
CA GLU A 553 -43.08 -2.16 14.93
C GLU A 553 -41.56 -2.21 14.73
N LEU A 554 -41.02 -1.36 13.86
CA LEU A 554 -39.60 -1.28 13.60
C LEU A 554 -38.81 -0.87 14.86
N ARG A 555 -39.31 0.11 15.64
CA ARG A 555 -38.72 0.48 16.94
C ARG A 555 -38.69 -0.68 17.91
N GLU A 556 -39.79 -1.43 18.02
CA GLU A 556 -39.87 -2.56 18.93
C GLU A 556 -38.89 -3.66 18.53
N HIS A 557 -38.74 -3.94 17.24
CA HIS A 557 -37.73 -4.88 16.75
C HIS A 557 -36.30 -4.46 17.05
N ILE A 558 -35.96 -3.17 16.93
CA ILE A 558 -34.64 -2.66 17.32
C ILE A 558 -34.41 -2.79 18.83
N ARG A 559 -35.40 -2.45 19.67
CA ARG A 559 -35.29 -2.64 21.14
C ARG A 559 -35.03 -4.09 21.51
N GLN A 560 -35.75 -5.02 20.86
CA GLN A 560 -35.54 -6.45 21.07
C GLN A 560 -34.15 -6.91 20.63
N ALA A 561 -33.63 -6.39 19.51
CA ALA A 561 -32.27 -6.68 19.06
C ALA A 561 -31.22 -6.24 20.09
N PHE A 562 -31.35 -5.05 20.68
CA PHE A 562 -30.45 -4.60 21.74
C PHE A 562 -30.56 -5.45 23.02
N ARG A 563 -31.78 -5.91 23.39
CA ARG A 563 -31.95 -6.86 24.51
C ARG A 563 -31.25 -8.19 24.24
N THR A 564 -31.42 -8.75 23.03
CA THR A 564 -30.73 -9.97 22.62
C THR A 564 -29.21 -9.80 22.61
N HIS A 565 -28.68 -8.63 22.19
CA HIS A 565 -27.26 -8.34 22.30
C HIS A 565 -26.79 -8.39 23.77
N ALA A 566 -27.53 -7.72 24.67
CA ALA A 566 -27.20 -7.70 26.10
C ALA A 566 -27.26 -9.09 26.76
N GLU A 567 -28.19 -9.95 26.34
CA GLU A 567 -28.30 -11.35 26.82
C GLU A 567 -27.16 -12.24 26.32
N ARG A 568 -26.61 -11.95 25.12
CA ARG A 568 -25.52 -12.72 24.50
C ARG A 568 -24.14 -12.30 24.97
N SER A 569 -23.99 -11.08 25.47
CA SER A 569 -22.73 -10.56 25.99
C SER A 569 -22.57 -11.01 27.45
N PRO A 570 -21.72 -12.01 27.77
CA PRO A 570 -21.41 -12.29 29.16
C PRO A 570 -20.78 -11.03 29.75
N LEU A 571 -21.25 -10.61 30.93
CA LEU A 571 -20.60 -9.59 31.77
C LEU A 571 -19.07 -9.81 31.72
N ARG A 572 -18.34 -8.97 30.97
CA ARG A 572 -16.89 -8.93 31.04
C ARG A 572 -16.57 -8.43 32.45
N PRO A 573 -15.89 -9.21 33.31
CA PRO A 573 -15.53 -8.72 34.63
C PRO A 573 -14.60 -7.52 34.48
N ASP A 574 -14.85 -6.49 35.28
CA ASP A 574 -14.15 -5.20 35.35
C ASP A 574 -12.63 -5.32 35.55
#